data_AF-A0A0S8A6E6-F1
#
_entry.id   AF-A0A0S8A6E6-F1
#
_cell.length_a   1.000
_cell.length_b   1.000
_cell.length_c   1.000
_cell.angle_alpha   90.00
_cell.angle_beta   90.00
_cell.angle_gamma   90.00
#
_symmetry.space_group_name_H-M   'P 1'
#
loop_
_entity.id
_entity.type
_entity.pdbx_description
1 polymer ?
#
loop_
_entity_poly.entity_id
_entity_poly.type
_entity_poly.pdbx_seq_one_letter_code
_entity_poly.pdbx_strand_id
1 'polypeptide(L)' 'QVVAQAGVWPKRKPVVTAGLKRHVIGSWREMLQQSNKIDRIIKGLAAGNAWDELLQLALGIAGVHLFSKSPLSLK' A
#
# COMPACT_ATOMS: atom_id res chain seq x y z
N GLN A 1 -14.17 -14.20 -6.37
CA GLN A 1 -13.65 -15.24 -7.29
C GLN A 1 -12.28 -14.91 -7.93
N VAL A 2 -11.80 -13.64 -7.90
CA VAL A 2 -10.54 -13.22 -8.56
C VAL A 2 -9.25 -13.75 -7.92
N VAL A 3 -9.14 -13.79 -6.58
CA VAL A 3 -7.92 -14.26 -5.88
C VAL A 3 -7.59 -15.73 -6.20
N ALA A 4 -8.60 -16.53 -6.56
CA ALA A 4 -8.40 -17.93 -6.94
C ALA A 4 -7.74 -18.09 -8.32
N GLN A 5 -7.93 -17.13 -9.21
CA GLN A 5 -7.41 -17.10 -10.58
C GLN A 5 -6.07 -16.35 -10.68
N ALA A 6 -5.70 -15.56 -9.66
CA ALA A 6 -4.50 -14.74 -9.62
C ALA A 6 -3.19 -15.48 -9.26
N GLY A 7 -3.15 -16.82 -9.38
CA GLY A 7 -1.95 -17.61 -9.03
C GLY A 7 -1.56 -17.62 -7.54
N VAL A 8 -2.44 -17.14 -6.65
CA VAL A 8 -2.16 -17.11 -5.21
C VAL A 8 -2.17 -18.52 -4.64
N TRP A 9 -1.08 -18.91 -3.95
CA TRP A 9 -0.98 -20.20 -3.26
C TRP A 9 -2.20 -20.46 -2.37
N PRO A 10 -2.80 -21.67 -2.41
CA PRO A 10 -4.04 -21.97 -1.69
C PRO A 10 -4.02 -21.58 -0.21
N LYS A 11 -2.92 -21.88 0.51
CA LYS A 11 -2.74 -21.53 1.93
C LYS A 11 -2.73 -20.02 2.22
N ARG A 12 -2.40 -19.19 1.22
CA ARG A 12 -2.33 -17.72 1.34
C ARG A 12 -3.63 -17.03 0.92
N LYS A 13 -4.50 -17.68 0.16
CA LYS A 13 -5.78 -17.10 -0.31
C LYS A 13 -6.62 -16.48 0.83
N PRO A 14 -6.77 -17.10 2.01
CA PRO A 14 -7.54 -16.50 3.11
C PRO A 14 -6.93 -15.19 3.61
N VAL A 15 -5.61 -15.17 3.85
CA VAL A 15 -4.90 -13.99 4.37
C VAL A 15 -4.89 -12.86 3.35
N VAL A 16 -4.65 -13.17 2.07
CA VAL A 16 -4.69 -12.18 0.98
C VAL A 16 -6.09 -11.60 0.83
N THR A 17 -7.12 -12.44 0.86
CA THR A 17 -8.51 -11.99 0.76
C THR A 17 -8.91 -11.11 1.95
N ALA A 18 -8.49 -11.48 3.16
CA ALA A 18 -8.73 -10.67 4.36
C ALA A 18 -8.00 -9.31 4.28
N GLY A 19 -6.77 -9.29 3.80
CA GLY A 19 -6.02 -8.06 3.56
C GLY A 19 -6.72 -7.13 2.56
N LEU A 20 -7.12 -7.66 1.39
CA LEU A 20 -7.78 -6.90 0.33
C LEU A 20 -9.07 -6.20 0.80
N LYS A 21 -9.81 -6.80 1.74
CA LYS A 21 -11.04 -6.24 2.30
C LYS A 21 -10.83 -5.01 3.19
N ARG A 22 -9.59 -4.71 3.61
CA ARG A 22 -9.30 -3.55 4.48
C ARG A 22 -9.47 -2.21 3.78
N HIS A 23 -9.34 -2.18 2.46
CA HIS A 23 -9.28 -0.95 1.68
C HIS A 23 -10.11 -1.03 0.42
N VAL A 24 -10.58 0.12 -0.05
CA VAL A 24 -11.24 0.24 -1.35
C VAL A 24 -10.20 0.21 -2.48
N ILE A 25 -10.66 -0.04 -3.70
CA ILE A 25 -9.79 -0.16 -4.88
C ILE A 25 -8.92 1.09 -5.14
N GLY A 26 -9.44 2.29 -4.82
CA GLY A 26 -8.70 3.54 -4.96
C GLY A 26 -7.43 3.55 -4.10
N SER A 27 -7.56 3.20 -2.82
CA SER A 27 -6.44 3.12 -1.88
C SER A 27 -5.40 2.07 -2.31
N TRP A 28 -5.83 0.92 -2.84
CA TRP A 28 -4.89 -0.07 -3.39
C TRP A 28 -4.10 0.45 -4.60
N ARG A 29 -4.74 1.26 -5.46
CA ARG A 29 -4.05 1.91 -6.59
C ARG A 29 -3.04 2.96 -6.12
N GLU A 30 -3.40 3.75 -5.11
CA GLU A 30 -2.47 4.71 -4.48
C GLU A 30 -1.25 3.98 -3.88
N MET A 31 -1.47 2.88 -3.15
CA MET A 31 -0.39 2.07 -2.58
C MET A 31 0.50 1.44 -3.67
N LEU A 32 -0.08 1.05 -4.81
CA LEU A 32 0.69 0.55 -5.95
C LEU A 32 1.57 1.64 -6.58
N GLN A 33 1.06 2.86 -6.71
CA GLN A 33 1.86 4.02 -7.17
C GLN A 33 2.95 4.37 -6.16
N GLN A 34 2.66 4.32 -4.85
CA GLN A 34 3.65 4.52 -3.80
C GLN A 34 4.76 3.47 -3.88
N SER A 35 4.41 2.21 -4.18
CA SER A 35 5.39 1.12 -4.38
C SER A 35 6.35 1.42 -5.54
N ASN A 36 5.86 2.02 -6.63
CA ASN A 36 6.72 2.46 -7.74
C ASN A 36 7.68 3.60 -7.30
N LYS A 37 7.18 4.58 -6.54
CA LYS A 37 8.03 5.64 -5.98
C LYS A 37 9.13 5.06 -5.10
N ILE A 38 8.79 4.11 -4.22
CA ILE A 38 9.75 3.44 -3.33
C ILE A 38 10.83 2.71 -4.14
N ASP A 39 10.45 1.96 -5.17
CA ASP A 39 11.40 1.28 -6.06
C ASP A 39 12.39 2.28 -6.68
N ARG A 40 11.91 3.44 -7.11
CA ARG A 40 12.77 4.51 -7.62
C ARG A 40 13.71 5.07 -6.55
N ILE A 41 13.24 5.26 -5.31
CA ILE A 41 14.08 5.74 -4.19
C ILE A 41 15.18 4.71 -3.89
N ILE A 42 14.83 3.42 -3.80
CA ILE A 42 15.80 2.33 -3.55
C ILE A 42 16.89 2.32 -4.65
N LYS A 43 16.50 2.58 -5.90
CA LYS A 43 17.42 2.66 -7.05
C LYS A 43 18.18 3.99 -7.14
N GLY A 44 17.95 4.94 -6.24
CA GLY A 44 18.55 6.29 -6.29
C GLY A 44 18.01 7.17 -7.42
N LEU A 45 16.87 6.81 -8.03
CA LEU A 45 16.20 7.52 -9.13
C LEU A 45 15.14 8.53 -8.65
N ALA A 46 14.96 8.65 -7.35
CA ALA A 46 14.12 9.63 -6.68
C ALA A 46 14.68 9.94 -5.29
N ALA A 47 14.47 11.16 -4.81
CA ALA A 47 14.86 11.54 -3.46
C ALA A 47 13.89 10.98 -2.40
N GLY A 48 14.43 10.63 -1.24
CA GLY A 48 13.66 10.15 -0.09
C GLY A 48 14.43 9.12 0.73
N ASN A 49 13.85 8.71 1.86
CA ASN A 49 14.35 7.61 2.66
C ASN A 49 13.49 6.36 2.38
N ALA A 50 14.10 5.33 1.80
CA ALA A 50 13.38 4.11 1.43
C ALA A 50 12.74 3.41 2.65
N TRP A 51 13.39 3.44 3.81
CA TRP A 51 12.89 2.79 5.02
C TRP A 51 11.64 3.47 5.56
N ASP A 52 11.64 4.80 5.60
CA ASP A 52 10.48 5.58 6.05
C ASP A 52 9.29 5.40 5.11
N GLU A 53 9.53 5.34 3.80
CA GLU A 53 8.48 5.13 2.80
C GLU A 53 7.92 3.71 2.84
N LEU A 54 8.77 2.70 3.03
CA LEU A 54 8.34 1.31 3.25
C LEU A 54 7.53 1.16 4.53
N LEU A 55 7.93 1.83 5.61
CA LEU A 55 7.19 1.86 6.88
C LEU A 55 5.79 2.46 6.67
N GLN A 56 5.69 3.60 5.98
CA GLN A 56 4.41 4.23 5.66
C GLN A 56 3.53 3.32 4.80
N LEU A 57 4.09 2.69 3.77
CA LEU A 57 3.34 1.75 2.92
C LEU A 57 2.84 0.54 3.72
N ALA A 58 3.69 -0.06 4.57
CA ALA A 58 3.32 -1.21 5.38
C ALA A 58 2.19 -0.90 6.37
N LEU A 59 2.25 0.26 7.03
CA LEU A 59 1.18 0.74 7.91
C LEU A 59 -0.09 1.06 7.12
N GLY A 60 0.04 1.67 5.94
CA GLY A 60 -1.06 1.90 5.02
C GLY A 60 -1.78 0.59 4.65
N ILE A 61 -1.04 -0.45 4.24
CA ILE A 61 -1.59 -1.78 3.93
C ILE A 61 -2.25 -2.42 5.17
N ALA A 62 -1.72 -2.18 6.37
CA ALA A 62 -2.30 -2.64 7.63
C ALA A 62 -3.59 -1.88 8.02
N GLY A 63 -3.88 -0.74 7.38
CA GLY A 63 -5.00 0.13 7.74
C GLY A 63 -4.68 1.10 8.88
N VAL A 64 -3.40 1.32 9.17
CA VAL A 64 -2.92 2.21 10.23
C VAL A 64 -2.41 3.51 9.59
N HIS A 65 -2.92 4.64 10.04
CA HIS A 65 -2.46 5.96 9.63
C HIS A 65 -1.74 6.63 10.80
N LEU A 66 -0.42 6.83 10.66
CA LEU A 66 0.40 7.52 11.67
C LEU A 66 0.01 8.99 11.85
N PHE A 67 -0.37 9.62 10.75
CA PHE A 67 -0.76 11.02 10.71
C PHE A 67 -2.17 11.11 10.16
N SER A 68 -3.05 11.74 10.92
CA SER A 68 -4.34 12.18 10.38
C SER A 68 -4.07 13.08 9.18
N LYS A 69 -4.69 12.79 8.02
CA LYS A 69 -4.74 13.77 6.93
C LYS A 69 -5.50 14.98 7.50
N SER A 70 -4.76 15.99 7.94
CA SER A 70 -5.37 17.21 8.47
C SER A 70 -6.30 17.79 7.40
N PRO A 71 -7.57 18.11 7.70
CA PRO A 71 -8.55 18.56 6.71
C PRO A 71 -8.31 19.99 6.17
N LEU A 72 -7.12 20.55 6.36
CA LEU A 72 -6.85 21.95 6.04
C LEU A 72 -6.48 22.14 4.56
N SER A 73 -7.50 22.16 3.69
CA SER A 73 -7.52 22.99 2.48
C SER A 73 -8.94 23.20 1.97
N LEU A 74 -9.75 23.93 2.74
CA LEU A 74 -10.86 24.71 2.21
C LEU A 74 -10.70 26.12 2.80
N LYS A 75 -9.99 26.97 2.06
CA LYS A 75 -10.24 28.41 2.02
C LYS A 75 -10.96 28.70 0.72
#